data_AF-A0A7V1FA42-F1
#
_entry.id   AF-A0A7V1FA42-F1
#
_cell.length_a   1.000
_cell.length_b   1.000
_cell.length_c   1.000
_cell.angle_alpha   90.00
_cell.angle_beta   90.00
_cell.angle_gamma   90.00
#
_symmetry.space_group_name_H-M   'P 1'
#
loop_
_entity.id
_entity.type
_entity.pdbx_description
1 polymer ?
#
loop_
_entity_poly.entity_id
_entity_poly.type
_entity_poly.pdbx_seq_one_letter_code
_entity_poly.pdbx_strand_id
1 'polypeptide(L)'
;MVKNVDKHNNLRKIPPEFWLVAIATAFCTYAELAYEVALTRIFSVMLTYHYVFAVISFSLFGLGLGAMLFKWWRKWFPKCDYRVNLSLFTISILVSVILIVKLPIYNNPSLIDFRLWIYIFLATLPFFFAGLVLAEVFQKFAQFSSILYGFDLFGGALGAITVVFLLNNFSAVNASLIIASIAAFGALIIGFSAKKMPVLNVIPIILLGLVLGFTLFSKINLEVPVAMDPNKDMYRMLNNPIGRAKIIESRWSAFGRTDVV
;
A
#
# COMPACT_ATOMS: atom_id res chain seq x y z
N MET A 1 20.77 20.27 52.31
CA MET A 1 19.73 19.25 52.03
C MET A 1 19.16 19.47 50.63
N VAL A 2 19.96 19.29 49.57
CA VAL A 2 19.48 19.17 48.17
C VAL A 2 20.49 18.27 47.45
N LYS A 3 20.31 16.95 47.60
CA LYS A 3 20.93 15.93 46.75
C LYS A 3 19.80 15.42 45.84
N ASN A 4 20.11 15.23 44.56
CA ASN A 4 19.31 14.54 43.51
C ASN A 4 18.69 15.43 42.40
N VAL A 5 19.52 16.18 41.67
CA VAL A 5 19.17 16.59 40.29
C VAL A 5 19.83 15.66 39.24
N ASP A 6 20.78 14.80 39.63
CA ASP A 6 21.59 14.02 38.69
C ASP A 6 21.04 12.60 38.36
N LYS A 7 19.72 12.40 38.37
CA LYS A 7 19.12 11.09 37.98
C LYS A 7 18.55 11.02 36.56
N HIS A 8 18.58 12.11 35.78
CA HIS A 8 18.04 12.11 34.41
C HIS A 8 19.04 11.70 33.32
N ASN A 9 20.31 11.47 33.65
CA ASN A 9 21.36 11.13 32.69
C ASN A 9 21.77 9.66 32.67
N ASN A 10 20.95 8.75 33.21
CA ASN A 10 21.07 7.32 32.91
C ASN A 10 20.68 7.09 31.45
N LEU A 11 21.67 7.32 30.58
CA LEU A 11 21.80 6.91 29.18
C LEU A 11 20.57 6.12 28.70
N ARG A 12 19.61 6.82 28.07
CA ARG A 12 18.58 6.20 27.23
C ARG A 12 19.31 5.56 26.04
N LYS A 13 19.99 4.43 26.29
CA LYS A 13 20.68 3.70 25.24
C LYS A 13 19.62 3.18 24.30
N ILE A 14 19.57 3.79 23.12
CA ILE A 14 18.71 3.34 22.01
C ILE A 14 19.09 1.87 21.75
N PRO A 15 18.14 0.93 21.82
CA PRO A 15 18.46 -0.46 21.57
C PRO A 15 18.88 -0.60 20.09
N PRO A 16 19.85 -1.46 19.76
CA PRO A 16 20.37 -1.55 18.39
C PRO A 16 19.28 -1.94 17.38
N GLU A 17 18.26 -2.67 17.81
CA GLU A 17 17.08 -3.00 17.00
C GLU A 17 16.23 -1.79 16.59
N PHE A 18 16.29 -0.68 17.33
CA PHE A 18 15.47 0.51 17.07
C PHE A 18 15.76 1.12 15.71
N TRP A 19 17.03 1.23 15.31
CA TRP A 19 17.39 1.85 14.04
C TRP A 19 16.84 1.08 12.83
N LEU A 20 16.92 -0.25 12.88
CA LEU A 20 16.32 -1.10 11.84
C LEU A 20 14.80 -0.95 11.78
N VAL A 21 14.16 -0.84 12.95
CA VAL A 21 12.71 -0.61 13.03
C VAL A 21 12.34 0.78 12.49
N ALA A 22 13.06 1.83 12.85
CA ALA A 22 12.81 3.18 12.37
C ALA A 22 12.97 3.30 10.85
N ILE A 23 14.02 2.68 10.28
CA ILE A 23 14.21 2.62 8.83
C ILE A 23 13.06 1.84 8.18
N ALA A 24 12.67 0.70 8.73
CA ALA A 24 11.54 -0.07 8.20
C ALA A 24 10.20 0.69 8.29
N THR A 25 10.00 1.50 9.33
CA THR A 25 8.84 2.40 9.45
C THR A 25 8.83 3.45 8.34
N ALA A 26 9.98 4.02 7.98
CA ALA A 26 10.07 4.93 6.84
C ALA A 26 9.70 4.24 5.51
N PHE A 27 10.11 2.98 5.30
CA PHE A 27 9.70 2.22 4.12
C PHE A 27 8.20 1.86 4.14
N CYS A 28 7.63 1.56 5.31
CA CYS A 28 6.21 1.29 5.47
C CYS A 28 5.35 2.49 5.09
N THR A 29 5.69 3.67 5.63
CA THR A 29 4.96 4.94 5.42
C THR A 29 5.16 5.50 4.02
N TYR A 30 6.38 5.34 3.45
CA TYR A 30 6.62 5.55 2.03
C TYR A 30 5.62 4.75 1.19
N ALA A 31 5.51 3.44 1.46
CA ALA A 31 4.70 2.56 0.65
C ALA A 31 3.20 2.83 0.86
N GLU A 32 2.78 3.15 2.07
CA GLU A 32 1.40 3.54 2.40
C GLU A 32 0.95 4.74 1.56
N LEU A 33 1.68 5.86 1.63
CA LEU A 33 1.31 7.08 0.93
C LEU A 33 1.48 6.96 -0.60
N ALA A 34 2.57 6.34 -1.06
CA ALA A 34 2.75 6.10 -2.49
C ALA A 34 1.65 5.19 -3.05
N TYR A 35 1.26 4.16 -2.30
CA TYR A 35 0.21 3.24 -2.73
C TYR A 35 -1.16 3.91 -2.76
N GLU A 36 -1.48 4.75 -1.77
CA GLU A 36 -2.72 5.55 -1.78
C GLU A 36 -2.85 6.37 -3.06
N VAL A 37 -1.80 7.11 -3.43
CA VAL A 37 -1.79 7.91 -4.65
C VAL A 37 -1.93 7.04 -5.90
N ALA A 38 -1.19 5.92 -5.99
CA ALA A 38 -1.33 5.00 -7.11
C ALA A 38 -2.75 4.40 -7.23
N LEU A 39 -3.36 4.09 -6.09
CA LEU A 39 -4.71 3.52 -6.00
C LEU A 39 -5.77 4.51 -6.46
N THR A 40 -5.63 5.81 -6.15
CA THR A 40 -6.53 6.86 -6.68
C THR A 40 -6.51 6.88 -8.22
N ARG A 41 -5.35 6.65 -8.84
CA ARG A 41 -5.20 6.62 -10.29
C ARG A 41 -5.85 5.39 -10.91
N ILE A 42 -5.65 4.22 -10.31
CA ILE A 42 -6.33 2.98 -10.75
C ILE A 42 -7.85 3.16 -10.69
N PHE A 43 -8.38 3.61 -9.55
CA PHE A 43 -9.82 3.75 -9.38
C PHE A 43 -10.43 4.88 -10.21
N SER A 44 -9.70 5.95 -10.53
CA SER A 44 -10.20 7.00 -11.44
C SER A 44 -10.57 6.48 -12.83
N VAL A 45 -9.86 5.46 -13.31
CA VAL A 45 -10.16 4.78 -14.58
C VAL A 45 -11.31 3.80 -14.41
N MET A 46 -11.24 2.97 -13.35
CA MET A 46 -12.16 1.86 -13.11
C MET A 46 -13.55 2.27 -12.61
N LEU A 47 -13.67 3.39 -11.90
CA LEU A 47 -14.88 3.85 -11.22
C LEU A 47 -15.19 5.32 -11.59
N THR A 48 -16.42 5.74 -11.30
CA THR A 48 -16.85 7.15 -11.41
C THR A 48 -16.37 7.93 -10.17
N TYR A 49 -16.09 9.23 -10.32
CA TYR A 49 -15.38 10.03 -9.31
C TYR A 49 -15.99 9.95 -7.90
N HIS A 50 -17.32 9.93 -7.76
CA HIS A 50 -18.00 9.77 -6.47
C HIS A 50 -17.56 8.51 -5.71
N TYR A 51 -17.44 7.39 -6.41
CA TYR A 51 -17.05 6.12 -5.83
C TYR A 51 -15.54 6.05 -5.54
N VAL A 52 -14.72 6.75 -6.32
CA VAL A 52 -13.27 6.87 -6.04
C VAL A 52 -13.06 7.48 -4.67
N PHE A 53 -13.71 8.61 -4.37
CA PHE A 53 -13.61 9.25 -3.06
C PHE A 53 -14.04 8.32 -1.92
N ALA A 54 -15.17 7.61 -2.08
CA ALA A 54 -15.64 6.66 -1.09
C ALA A 54 -14.60 5.56 -0.81
N VAL A 55 -14.06 4.92 -1.86
CA VAL A 55 -13.09 3.82 -1.71
C VAL A 55 -11.81 4.30 -1.02
N ILE A 56 -11.29 5.48 -1.37
CA ILE A 56 -10.09 6.03 -0.74
C ILE A 56 -10.34 6.41 0.71
N SER A 57 -11.49 7.02 1.03
CA SER A 57 -11.87 7.30 2.43
C SER A 57 -11.97 6.04 3.28
N PHE A 58 -12.55 4.95 2.77
CA PHE A 58 -12.56 3.67 3.47
C PHE A 58 -11.18 3.03 3.59
N SER A 59 -10.32 3.24 2.58
CA SER A 59 -8.94 2.77 2.62
C SER A 59 -8.17 3.44 3.77
N LEU A 60 -8.25 4.76 3.87
CA LEU A 60 -7.69 5.53 4.99
C LEU A 60 -8.34 5.18 6.33
N PHE A 61 -9.64 4.93 6.35
CA PHE A 61 -10.33 4.42 7.54
C PHE A 61 -9.76 3.07 7.99
N GLY A 62 -9.34 2.22 7.06
CA GLY A 62 -8.59 0.98 7.32
C GLY A 62 -7.35 1.19 8.17
N LEU A 63 -6.56 2.23 7.89
CA LEU A 63 -5.39 2.60 8.68
C LEU A 63 -5.76 2.85 10.15
N GLY A 64 -6.79 3.68 10.37
CA GLY A 64 -7.29 3.99 11.71
C GLY A 64 -7.87 2.76 12.41
N LEU A 65 -8.62 1.92 11.69
CA LEU A 65 -9.14 0.65 12.21
C LEU A 65 -8.02 -0.30 12.62
N GLY A 66 -6.97 -0.44 11.82
CA GLY A 66 -5.80 -1.25 12.14
C GLY A 66 -5.16 -0.81 13.45
N ALA A 67 -4.92 0.50 13.58
CA ALA A 67 -4.36 1.06 14.80
C ALA A 67 -5.27 0.86 16.03
N MET A 68 -6.59 1.05 15.88
CA MET A 68 -7.56 0.91 16.97
C MET A 68 -7.71 -0.55 17.42
N LEU A 69 -7.80 -1.48 16.48
CA LEU A 69 -8.00 -2.90 16.76
C LEU A 69 -6.71 -3.64 17.14
N PHE A 70 -5.55 -2.98 17.09
CA PHE A 70 -4.24 -3.57 17.39
C PHE A 70 -4.20 -4.42 18.67
N LYS A 71 -4.78 -3.93 19.77
CA LYS A 71 -4.78 -4.68 21.05
C LYS A 71 -5.55 -6.00 20.96
N TRP A 72 -6.68 -6.01 20.25
CA TRP A 72 -7.47 -7.23 20.02
C TRP A 72 -6.80 -8.14 19.01
N TRP A 73 -6.22 -7.58 17.95
CA TRP A 73 -5.40 -8.33 17.00
C TRP A 73 -4.25 -9.06 17.70
N ARG A 74 -3.52 -8.39 18.58
CA ARG A 74 -2.43 -8.98 19.37
C ARG A 74 -2.92 -10.07 20.34
N LYS A 75 -4.15 -9.94 20.86
CA LYS A 75 -4.76 -10.95 21.73
C LYS A 75 -5.15 -12.21 20.96
N TRP A 76 -5.74 -12.07 19.78
CA TRP A 76 -6.14 -13.20 18.93
C TRP A 76 -4.95 -13.85 18.23
N PHE A 77 -3.96 -13.06 17.83
CA PHE A 77 -2.77 -13.50 17.12
C PHE A 77 -1.49 -13.09 17.86
N PRO A 78 -1.19 -13.70 19.02
CA PRO A 78 -0.05 -13.30 19.87
C PRO A 78 1.32 -13.52 19.22
N LYS A 79 1.39 -14.39 18.20
CA LYS A 79 2.60 -14.65 17.40
C LYS A 79 2.82 -13.66 16.26
N CYS A 80 1.82 -12.84 15.91
CA CYS A 80 1.95 -11.82 14.88
C CYS A 80 2.52 -10.55 15.51
N ASP A 81 3.83 -10.39 15.39
CA ASP A 81 4.53 -9.15 15.72
C ASP A 81 4.56 -8.18 14.55
N TYR A 82 5.04 -6.96 14.81
CA TYR A 82 5.13 -5.88 13.82
C TYR A 82 5.92 -6.30 12.56
N ARG A 83 6.80 -7.29 12.66
CA ARG A 83 7.55 -7.88 11.53
C ARG A 83 6.63 -8.71 10.63
N VAL A 84 5.83 -9.58 11.24
CA VAL A 84 4.81 -10.37 10.54
C VAL A 84 3.75 -9.45 9.94
N ASN A 85 3.28 -8.46 10.70
CA ASN A 85 2.28 -7.50 10.21
C ASN A 85 2.81 -6.67 9.02
N LEU A 86 4.11 -6.32 8.99
CA LEU A 86 4.72 -5.63 7.85
C LEU A 86 4.86 -6.53 6.61
N SER A 87 5.09 -7.82 6.82
CA SER A 87 5.06 -8.82 5.74
C SER A 87 3.63 -8.99 5.19
N LEU A 88 2.63 -9.02 6.07
CA LEU A 88 1.21 -9.07 5.68
C LEU A 88 0.80 -7.80 4.93
N PHE A 89 1.27 -6.63 5.34
CA PHE A 89 1.07 -5.37 4.61
C PHE A 89 1.58 -5.49 3.18
N THR A 90 2.83 -5.94 3.01
CA THR A 90 3.44 -6.15 1.69
C THR A 90 2.63 -7.10 0.82
N ILE A 91 2.22 -8.26 1.37
CA ILE A 91 1.40 -9.24 0.65
C ILE A 91 0.06 -8.61 0.25
N SER A 92 -0.57 -7.89 1.17
CA SER A 92 -1.88 -7.30 0.94
C SER A 92 -1.87 -6.26 -0.17
N ILE A 93 -0.79 -5.47 -0.34
CA ILE A 93 -0.65 -4.57 -1.49
C ILE A 93 -0.67 -5.37 -2.79
N LEU A 94 0.16 -6.41 -2.90
CA LEU A 94 0.26 -7.23 -4.10
C LEU A 94 -1.06 -7.90 -4.46
N VAL A 95 -1.68 -8.54 -3.47
CA VAL A 95 -2.96 -9.23 -3.62
C VAL A 95 -4.05 -8.23 -3.99
N SER A 96 -4.10 -7.07 -3.33
CA SER A 96 -5.08 -6.01 -3.60
C SER A 96 -5.00 -5.53 -5.04
N VAL A 97 -3.82 -5.12 -5.53
CA VAL A 97 -3.64 -4.64 -6.91
C VAL A 97 -4.04 -5.69 -7.93
N ILE A 98 -3.55 -6.93 -7.77
CA ILE A 98 -3.81 -8.00 -8.72
C ILE A 98 -5.30 -8.33 -8.76
N LEU A 99 -5.96 -8.45 -7.60
CA LEU A 99 -7.38 -8.76 -7.53
C LEU A 99 -8.25 -7.61 -8.03
N ILE A 100 -7.91 -6.35 -7.72
CA ILE A 100 -8.64 -5.17 -8.22
C ILE A 100 -8.68 -5.20 -9.75
N VAL A 101 -7.54 -5.44 -10.40
CA VAL A 101 -7.44 -5.43 -11.87
C VAL A 101 -8.01 -6.70 -12.51
N LYS A 102 -7.76 -7.89 -11.93
CA LYS A 102 -8.14 -9.16 -12.56
C LYS A 102 -9.57 -9.60 -12.31
N LEU A 103 -10.19 -9.22 -11.19
CA LEU A 103 -11.52 -9.72 -10.87
C LEU A 103 -12.48 -9.26 -11.97
N PRO A 104 -13.00 -10.20 -12.81
CA PRO A 104 -13.75 -9.89 -14.02
C PRO A 104 -15.21 -9.57 -13.66
N ILE A 105 -15.41 -8.81 -12.59
CA ILE A 105 -16.75 -8.48 -12.12
C ILE A 105 -17.43 -7.55 -13.13
N TYR A 106 -16.67 -6.98 -14.07
CA TYR A 106 -17.12 -6.15 -15.17
C TYR A 106 -18.23 -6.77 -16.05
N ASN A 107 -18.31 -8.10 -16.21
CA ASN A 107 -19.23 -8.70 -17.19
C ASN A 107 -20.70 -8.89 -16.72
N ASN A 108 -21.02 -8.74 -15.43
CA ASN A 108 -22.36 -9.12 -14.90
C ASN A 108 -23.15 -7.95 -14.28
N PRO A 109 -24.09 -7.30 -15.00
CA PRO A 109 -24.84 -6.13 -14.55
C PRO A 109 -25.58 -6.30 -13.21
N SER A 110 -25.90 -7.53 -12.82
CA SER A 110 -26.63 -7.86 -11.58
C SER A 110 -25.82 -7.68 -10.29
N LEU A 111 -24.49 -7.50 -10.36
CA LEU A 111 -23.62 -7.45 -9.18
C LEU A 111 -23.02 -6.06 -8.90
N ILE A 112 -23.52 -5.00 -9.53
CA ILE A 112 -22.92 -3.65 -9.47
C ILE A 112 -22.72 -3.17 -8.02
N ASP A 113 -23.71 -3.35 -7.14
CA ASP A 113 -23.61 -2.89 -5.75
C ASP A 113 -22.61 -3.70 -4.92
N PHE A 114 -22.51 -5.01 -5.14
CA PHE A 114 -21.58 -5.87 -4.41
C PHE A 114 -20.11 -5.63 -4.82
N ARG A 115 -19.87 -5.17 -6.06
CA ARG A 115 -18.53 -4.83 -6.57
C ARG A 115 -17.83 -3.77 -5.74
N LEU A 116 -18.56 -2.69 -5.43
CA LEU A 116 -18.01 -1.55 -4.71
C LEU A 116 -17.50 -1.99 -3.34
N TRP A 117 -18.26 -2.83 -2.64
CA TRP A 117 -17.86 -3.39 -1.36
C TRP A 117 -16.61 -4.27 -1.45
N ILE A 118 -16.47 -5.07 -2.52
CA ILE A 118 -15.24 -5.85 -2.76
C ILE A 118 -14.05 -4.91 -2.97
N TYR A 119 -14.19 -3.87 -3.79
CA TYR A 119 -13.10 -2.91 -4.02
C TYR A 119 -12.75 -2.14 -2.76
N ILE A 120 -13.73 -1.70 -1.98
CA ILE A 120 -13.54 -1.09 -0.67
C ILE A 120 -12.73 -2.05 0.22
N PHE A 121 -13.15 -3.31 0.32
CA PHE A 121 -12.49 -4.29 1.17
C PHE A 121 -11.04 -4.54 0.74
N LEU A 122 -10.81 -4.79 -0.56
CA LEU A 122 -9.47 -5.01 -1.11
C LEU A 122 -8.57 -3.78 -0.94
N ALA A 123 -9.11 -2.58 -1.12
CA ALA A 123 -8.39 -1.33 -0.94
C ALA A 123 -8.05 -1.05 0.53
N THR A 124 -8.92 -1.44 1.46
CA THR A 124 -8.77 -1.24 2.91
C THR A 124 -7.72 -2.17 3.54
N LEU A 125 -7.57 -3.40 3.02
CA LEU A 125 -6.70 -4.42 3.59
C LEU A 125 -5.24 -3.96 3.80
N PRO A 126 -4.54 -3.36 2.82
CA PRO A 126 -3.20 -2.82 3.02
C PRO A 126 -3.11 -1.81 4.15
N PHE A 127 -3.96 -0.79 4.13
CA PHE A 127 -3.94 0.25 5.14
C PHE A 127 -4.24 -0.30 6.54
N PHE A 128 -5.12 -1.30 6.65
CA PHE A 128 -5.36 -1.99 7.92
C PHE A 128 -4.07 -2.61 8.51
N PHE A 129 -3.28 -3.32 7.70
CA PHE A 129 -2.02 -3.89 8.17
C PHE A 129 -0.95 -2.82 8.44
N ALA A 130 -0.87 -1.76 7.63
CA ALA A 130 0.00 -0.61 7.93
C ALA A 130 -0.35 0.01 9.30
N GLY A 131 -1.64 0.21 9.58
CA GLY A 131 -2.12 0.72 10.86
C GLY A 131 -1.75 -0.17 12.05
N LEU A 132 -1.82 -1.50 11.88
CA LEU A 132 -1.36 -2.47 12.88
C LEU A 132 0.14 -2.33 13.16
N VAL A 133 0.97 -2.23 12.10
CA VAL A 133 2.42 -2.09 12.21
C VAL A 133 2.77 -0.80 12.94
N LEU A 134 2.22 0.33 12.51
CA LEU A 134 2.50 1.63 13.10
C LEU A 134 2.08 1.67 14.57
N ALA A 135 0.86 1.23 14.90
CA ALA A 135 0.40 1.18 16.28
C ALA A 135 1.30 0.32 17.18
N GLU A 136 1.73 -0.85 16.70
CA GLU A 136 2.63 -1.74 17.45
C GLU A 136 4.01 -1.10 17.66
N VAL A 137 4.60 -0.54 16.61
CA VAL A 137 5.95 0.05 16.67
C VAL A 137 5.96 1.29 17.57
N PHE A 138 4.99 2.19 17.42
CA PHE A 138 4.87 3.39 18.25
C PHE A 138 4.57 3.05 19.72
N GLN A 139 3.78 2.00 20.00
CA GLN A 139 3.57 1.55 21.37
C GLN A 139 4.84 0.93 21.97
N LYS A 140 5.57 0.10 21.20
CA LYS A 140 6.78 -0.58 21.69
C LYS A 140 7.93 0.40 21.95
N PHE A 141 8.10 1.41 21.10
CA PHE A 141 9.20 2.38 21.20
C PHE A 141 8.73 3.78 21.59
N ALA A 142 7.68 3.89 22.41
CA ALA A 142 7.07 5.15 22.83
C ALA A 142 8.07 6.17 23.42
N GLN A 143 9.14 5.68 24.08
CA GLN A 143 10.20 6.53 24.63
C GLN A 143 11.02 7.29 23.59
N PHE A 144 11.06 6.81 22.35
CA PHE A 144 11.81 7.36 21.22
C PHE A 144 10.87 7.83 20.09
N SER A 145 9.60 8.11 20.42
CA SER A 145 8.55 8.45 19.46
C SER A 145 8.91 9.64 18.57
N SER A 146 9.61 10.66 19.08
CA SER A 146 10.01 11.83 18.29
C SER A 146 10.91 11.47 17.10
N ILE A 147 11.87 10.56 17.31
CA ILE A 147 12.79 10.11 16.24
C ILE A 147 12.02 9.22 15.27
N LEU A 148 11.23 8.28 15.79
CA LEU A 148 10.42 7.38 14.98
C LEU A 148 9.43 8.16 14.08
N TYR A 149 8.79 9.18 14.64
CA TYR A 149 7.91 10.09 13.91
C TYR A 149 8.65 10.88 12.83
N GLY A 150 9.91 11.24 13.07
CA GLY A 150 10.76 11.84 12.04
C GLY A 150 10.99 10.91 10.83
N PHE A 151 11.23 9.62 11.09
CA PHE A 151 11.36 8.61 10.02
C PHE A 151 10.03 8.35 9.30
N ASP A 152 8.92 8.34 10.03
CA ASP A 152 7.56 8.21 9.50
C ASP A 152 7.22 9.35 8.52
N LEU A 153 7.42 10.61 8.93
CA LEU A 153 7.24 11.78 8.08
C LEU A 153 8.18 11.78 6.87
N PHE A 154 9.45 11.40 7.07
CA PHE A 154 10.43 11.36 5.99
C PHE A 154 10.07 10.31 4.93
N GLY A 155 9.65 9.11 5.37
CA GLY A 155 9.16 8.04 4.51
C GLY A 155 7.96 8.50 3.67
N GLY A 156 6.97 9.10 4.34
CA GLY A 156 5.79 9.65 3.68
C GLY A 156 6.10 10.74 2.65
N ALA A 157 6.97 11.69 3.00
CA ALA A 157 7.40 12.75 2.09
C ALA A 157 8.11 12.20 0.84
N LEU A 158 9.03 11.23 1.03
CA LEU A 158 9.67 10.54 -0.09
C LEU A 158 8.66 9.77 -0.94
N GLY A 159 7.67 9.12 -0.32
CA GLY A 159 6.60 8.40 -1.01
C GLY A 159 5.79 9.32 -1.91
N ALA A 160 5.36 10.47 -1.38
CA ALA A 160 4.58 11.47 -2.10
C ALA A 160 5.33 12.08 -3.30
N ILE A 161 6.63 12.29 -3.20
CA ILE A 161 7.45 12.79 -4.32
C ILE A 161 7.70 11.68 -5.35
N THR A 162 8.11 10.50 -4.88
CA THR A 162 8.57 9.43 -5.76
C THR A 162 7.41 8.80 -6.55
N VAL A 163 6.20 8.74 -5.98
CA VAL A 163 5.03 8.19 -6.70
C VAL A 163 4.71 8.99 -7.96
N VAL A 164 4.90 10.32 -7.96
CA VAL A 164 4.70 11.15 -9.15
C VAL A 164 5.66 10.73 -10.26
N PHE A 165 6.93 10.52 -9.93
CA PHE A 165 7.92 10.01 -10.88
C PHE A 165 7.56 8.60 -11.38
N LEU A 166 7.15 7.70 -10.48
CA LEU A 166 6.75 6.34 -10.85
C LEU A 166 5.56 6.35 -11.81
N LEU A 167 4.51 7.14 -11.55
CA LEU A 167 3.31 7.21 -12.40
C LEU A 167 3.55 7.89 -13.75
N ASN A 168 4.61 8.71 -13.88
CA ASN A 168 4.99 9.32 -15.16
C ASN A 168 5.77 8.35 -16.06
N ASN A 169 6.50 7.39 -15.49
CA ASN A 169 7.35 6.48 -16.23
C ASN A 169 6.75 5.07 -16.36
N PHE A 170 5.85 4.69 -15.46
CA PHE A 170 5.25 3.36 -15.39
C PHE A 170 3.72 3.46 -15.32
N SER A 171 3.04 2.37 -15.71
CA SER A 171 1.58 2.26 -15.49
C SER A 171 1.26 2.25 -13.99
N ALA A 172 0.04 2.65 -13.62
CA ALA A 172 -0.36 2.66 -12.21
C ALA A 172 -0.26 1.28 -11.53
N VAL A 173 -0.47 0.19 -12.28
CA VAL A 173 -0.28 -1.18 -11.79
C VAL A 173 1.19 -1.48 -11.53
N ASN A 174 2.08 -1.15 -12.47
CA ASN A 174 3.52 -1.37 -12.32
C ASN A 174 4.11 -0.51 -11.21
N ALA A 175 3.66 0.74 -11.08
CA ALA A 175 4.03 1.62 -9.98
C ALA A 175 3.66 0.98 -8.62
N SER A 176 2.44 0.46 -8.48
CA SER A 176 2.02 -0.23 -7.25
C SER A 176 2.83 -1.49 -6.94
N LEU A 177 3.26 -2.24 -7.96
CA LEU A 177 4.17 -3.39 -7.78
C LEU A 177 5.55 -2.95 -7.30
N ILE A 178 6.12 -1.88 -7.87
CA ILE A 178 7.39 -1.30 -7.41
C ILE A 178 7.27 -0.83 -5.95
N ILE A 179 6.15 -0.18 -5.60
CA ILE A 179 5.86 0.25 -4.23
C ILE A 179 5.80 -0.97 -3.28
N ALA A 180 5.18 -2.07 -3.69
CA ALA A 180 5.17 -3.29 -2.92
C ALA A 180 6.58 -3.91 -2.74
N SER A 181 7.47 -3.81 -3.75
CA SER A 181 8.88 -4.21 -3.59
C SER A 181 9.60 -3.37 -2.55
N ILE A 182 9.30 -2.06 -2.48
CA ILE A 182 9.89 -1.17 -1.49
C ILE A 182 9.37 -1.51 -0.08
N ALA A 183 8.08 -1.81 0.06
CA ALA A 183 7.51 -2.31 1.32
C ALA A 183 8.14 -3.65 1.74
N ALA A 184 8.33 -4.56 0.78
CA ALA A 184 9.00 -5.84 1.00
C ALA A 184 10.45 -5.64 1.49
N PHE A 185 11.16 -4.64 0.96
CA PHE A 185 12.50 -4.30 1.43
C PHE A 185 12.50 -3.81 2.88
N GLY A 186 11.52 -2.98 3.26
CA GLY A 186 11.28 -2.61 4.67
C GLY A 186 11.01 -3.82 5.57
N ALA A 187 10.19 -4.77 5.09
CA ALA A 187 9.93 -6.04 5.78
C ALA A 187 11.18 -6.93 5.94
N LEU A 188 12.12 -6.88 4.99
CA LEU A 188 13.41 -7.56 5.12
C LEU A 188 14.30 -6.93 6.19
N ILE A 189 14.44 -5.59 6.15
CA ILE A 189 15.25 -4.84 7.12
C ILE A 189 14.78 -5.12 8.55
N ILE A 190 13.46 -5.07 8.76
CA ILE A 190 12.88 -5.34 10.08
C ILE A 190 13.04 -6.80 10.51
N GLY A 191 13.14 -7.71 9.54
CA GLY A 191 13.40 -9.12 9.76
C GLY A 191 14.77 -9.39 10.39
N PHE A 192 15.80 -8.61 10.01
CA PHE A 192 17.16 -8.72 10.59
C PHE A 192 17.26 -8.24 12.04
N SER A 193 16.25 -7.52 12.54
CA SER A 193 16.17 -7.14 13.95
C SER A 193 15.85 -8.36 14.86
N ALA A 194 15.43 -9.50 14.30
CA ALA A 194 15.10 -10.70 15.06
C ALA A 194 16.33 -11.52 15.46
N LYS A 195 16.43 -11.93 16.75
CA LYS A 195 17.50 -12.85 17.23
C LYS A 195 17.41 -14.26 16.63
N LYS A 196 16.22 -14.70 16.22
CA LYS A 196 15.97 -15.92 15.45
C LYS A 196 15.08 -15.52 14.27
N MET A 197 15.46 -15.82 13.04
CA MET A 197 14.63 -15.51 11.88
C MET A 197 13.43 -16.47 11.86
N PRO A 198 12.18 -16.00 12.10
CA PRO A 198 11.03 -16.84 11.84
C PRO A 198 10.97 -17.20 10.35
N VAL A 199 10.42 -18.37 10.01
CA VAL A 199 10.18 -18.80 8.61
C VAL A 199 9.40 -17.74 7.83
N LEU A 200 8.57 -16.95 8.51
CA LEU A 200 7.85 -15.81 7.94
C LEU A 200 8.76 -14.68 7.41
N ASN A 201 10.02 -14.54 7.84
CA ASN A 201 10.97 -13.56 7.27
C ASN A 201 11.57 -13.99 5.92
N VAL A 202 11.36 -15.25 5.51
CA VAL A 202 11.73 -15.71 4.16
C VAL A 202 10.68 -15.25 3.13
N ILE A 203 9.44 -15.02 3.59
CA ILE A 203 8.33 -14.63 2.73
C ILE A 203 8.60 -13.30 2.01
N PRO A 204 9.08 -12.23 2.68
CA PRO A 204 9.47 -11.00 1.97
C PRO A 204 10.58 -11.21 0.95
N ILE A 205 11.52 -12.15 1.14
CA ILE A 205 12.59 -12.44 0.15
C ILE A 205 11.96 -13.04 -1.11
N ILE A 206 11.09 -14.03 -0.93
CA ILE A 206 10.39 -14.71 -2.03
C ILE A 206 9.47 -13.72 -2.76
N LEU A 207 8.76 -12.87 -2.02
CA LEU A 207 7.90 -11.83 -2.60
C LEU A 207 8.71 -10.78 -3.34
N LEU A 208 9.83 -10.31 -2.78
CA LEU A 208 10.69 -9.34 -3.44
C LEU A 208 11.25 -9.93 -4.75
N GLY A 209 11.69 -11.19 -4.74
CA GLY A 209 12.10 -11.93 -5.93
C GLY A 209 10.96 -12.13 -6.95
N LEU A 210 9.76 -12.48 -6.50
CA LEU A 210 8.58 -12.64 -7.37
C LEU A 210 8.14 -11.32 -7.99
N VAL A 211 8.13 -10.23 -7.22
CA VAL A 211 7.67 -8.91 -7.70
C VAL A 211 8.71 -8.28 -8.60
N LEU A 212 10.01 -8.38 -8.28
CA LEU A 212 11.08 -7.95 -9.19
C LEU A 212 11.09 -8.81 -10.45
N GLY A 213 10.91 -10.12 -10.33
CA GLY A 213 10.76 -11.01 -11.47
C GLY A 213 9.55 -10.64 -12.34
N PHE A 214 8.42 -10.34 -11.71
CA PHE A 214 7.20 -9.96 -12.42
C PHE A 214 7.33 -8.57 -13.09
N THR A 215 7.91 -7.59 -12.41
CA THR A 215 8.09 -6.23 -12.96
C THR A 215 9.14 -6.19 -14.09
N LEU A 216 10.21 -6.99 -14.01
CA LEU A 216 11.26 -7.02 -15.02
C LEU A 216 10.94 -7.93 -16.22
N PHE A 217 10.28 -9.07 -16.00
CA PHE A 217 10.04 -10.07 -17.06
C PHE A 217 8.61 -10.07 -17.61
N SER A 218 7.62 -9.56 -16.87
CA SER A 218 6.27 -9.48 -17.41
C SER A 218 6.13 -8.23 -18.28
N LYS A 219 6.12 -8.42 -19.61
CA LYS A 219 5.43 -7.52 -20.56
C LYS A 219 3.92 -7.73 -20.50
N ILE A 220 3.36 -8.07 -19.34
CA ILE A 220 1.91 -8.17 -19.21
C ILE A 220 1.40 -6.74 -19.12
N ASN A 221 0.88 -6.26 -20.24
CA ASN A 221 -0.04 -5.12 -20.23
C ASN A 221 -1.30 -5.59 -19.48
N LEU A 222 -1.25 -5.54 -18.14
CA LEU A 222 -2.46 -5.64 -17.33
C LEU A 222 -3.27 -4.37 -17.62
N GLU A 223 -4.08 -4.45 -18.67
CA GLU A 223 -4.96 -3.38 -19.07
C GLU A 223 -5.95 -3.12 -17.93
N VAL A 224 -5.90 -1.90 -17.40
CA VAL A 224 -6.87 -1.47 -16.40
C VAL A 224 -8.22 -1.33 -17.11
N PRO A 225 -9.28 -2.02 -16.68
CA PRO A 225 -10.57 -1.92 -17.34
C PRO A 225 -11.18 -0.51 -17.17
N VAL A 226 -11.80 0.00 -18.23
CA VAL A 226 -12.53 1.28 -18.19
C VAL A 226 -13.89 1.06 -17.50
N ALA A 227 -14.30 1.99 -16.64
CA ALA A 227 -15.60 1.93 -15.97
C ALA A 227 -16.76 1.79 -16.97
N MET A 228 -17.67 0.83 -16.74
CA MET A 228 -18.89 0.66 -17.52
C MET A 228 -20.00 1.59 -17.02
N ASP A 229 -19.82 2.88 -17.25
CA ASP A 229 -20.80 3.91 -16.90
C ASP A 229 -21.25 4.62 -18.18
N PRO A 230 -22.55 4.61 -18.52
CA PRO A 230 -23.08 5.40 -19.62
C PRO A 230 -22.78 6.88 -19.50
N ASN A 231 -22.39 7.41 -18.34
CA ASN A 231 -21.99 8.81 -18.18
C ASN A 231 -20.51 9.08 -18.50
N LYS A 232 -19.69 8.03 -18.72
CA LYS A 232 -18.31 8.19 -19.21
C LYS A 232 -18.28 8.19 -20.73
N ASP A 233 -17.78 9.27 -21.32
CA ASP A 233 -17.66 9.42 -22.77
C ASP A 233 -16.81 8.31 -23.41
N MET A 234 -15.72 7.89 -22.74
CA MET A 234 -14.89 6.77 -23.20
C MET A 234 -15.68 5.46 -23.35
N TYR A 235 -16.55 5.16 -22.39
CA TYR A 235 -17.40 3.97 -22.45
C TYR A 235 -18.42 4.09 -23.59
N ARG A 236 -19.01 5.28 -23.79
CA ARG A 236 -19.92 5.55 -24.92
C ARG A 236 -19.24 5.38 -26.27
N MET A 237 -18.02 5.87 -26.43
CA MET A 237 -17.27 5.78 -27.70
C MET A 237 -16.89 4.34 -28.02
N LEU A 238 -16.39 3.57 -27.05
CA LEU A 238 -16.01 2.17 -27.23
C LEU A 238 -17.22 1.26 -27.53
N ASN A 239 -18.37 1.53 -26.91
CA ASN A 239 -19.59 0.75 -27.14
C ASN A 239 -20.48 1.30 -28.26
N ASN A 240 -20.05 2.33 -29.00
CA ASN A 240 -20.85 2.86 -30.11
C ASN A 240 -20.79 1.90 -31.32
N PRO A 241 -21.93 1.32 -31.74
CA PRO A 241 -21.96 0.34 -32.83
C PRO A 241 -21.57 0.90 -34.20
N ILE A 242 -21.61 2.23 -34.38
CA ILE A 242 -21.32 2.89 -35.66
C ILE A 242 -19.81 3.14 -35.84
N GLY A 243 -19.10 3.46 -34.75
CA GLY A 243 -17.71 3.93 -34.81
C GLY A 243 -16.64 2.84 -34.72
N ARG A 244 -16.97 1.62 -34.24
CA ARG A 244 -16.01 0.53 -33.93
C ARG A 244 -14.69 1.04 -33.32
N ALA A 245 -14.81 1.98 -32.38
CA ALA A 245 -13.69 2.64 -31.74
C ALA A 245 -12.86 1.59 -30.97
N LYS A 246 -11.54 1.62 -31.11
CA LYS A 246 -10.62 0.68 -30.44
C LYS A 246 -9.48 1.47 -29.86
N ILE A 247 -9.11 1.14 -28.63
CA ILE A 247 -7.93 1.74 -28.00
C ILE A 247 -6.68 1.27 -28.77
N ILE A 248 -6.01 2.22 -29.42
CA ILE A 248 -4.77 1.99 -30.19
C ILE A 248 -3.57 2.09 -29.26
N GLU A 249 -3.59 3.07 -28.37
CA GLU A 249 -2.49 3.36 -27.45
C GLU A 249 -3.02 3.89 -26.11
N SER A 250 -2.42 3.42 -25.02
CA SER A 250 -2.71 3.88 -23.66
C SER A 250 -1.43 4.43 -23.03
N ARG A 251 -1.43 5.72 -22.70
CA ARG A 251 -0.32 6.37 -21.98
C ARG A 251 -0.73 6.68 -20.56
N TRP A 252 0.16 6.39 -19.62
CA TRP A 252 -0.01 6.76 -18.21
C TRP A 252 0.86 7.97 -17.89
N SER A 253 0.31 8.85 -17.07
CA SER A 253 1.03 9.96 -16.46
C SER A 253 0.59 10.12 -15.01
N ALA A 254 1.30 10.94 -14.25
CA ALA A 254 0.89 11.37 -12.93
C ALA A 254 -0.46 12.09 -12.91
N PHE A 255 -0.94 12.62 -14.05
CA PHE A 255 -2.26 13.26 -14.15
C PHE A 255 -3.39 12.25 -14.39
N GLY A 256 -3.12 11.16 -15.10
CA GLY A 256 -4.11 10.15 -15.44
C GLY A 256 -3.71 9.30 -16.64
N ARG A 257 -4.65 8.46 -17.08
CA ARG A 257 -4.54 7.65 -18.29
C ARG A 257 -5.11 8.44 -19.48
N THR A 258 -4.34 8.49 -20.57
CA THR A 258 -4.79 9.01 -21.86
C THR A 258 -4.86 7.85 -22.84
N ASP A 259 -6.04 7.63 -23.41
CA ASP A 259 -6.28 6.60 -24.42
C ASP A 259 -6.53 7.25 -25.77
N VAL A 260 -5.83 6.75 -26.80
CA VAL A 260 -6.06 7.11 -28.20
C VAL A 260 -7.03 6.08 -28.78
N VAL A 261 -8.19 6.55 -29.25
CA VAL A 261 -9.34 5.73 -29.66
C VAL A 261 -9.79 6.09 -31.07
#